data_AF-D8SQK5-F1
#
_entry.id   AF-D8SQK5-F1
#
_cell.length_a   1.000
_cell.length_b   1.000
_cell.length_c   1.000
_cell.angle_alpha   90.00
_cell.angle_beta   90.00
_cell.angle_gamma   90.00
#
_symmetry.space_group_name_H-M   'P 1'
#
loop_
_entity.id
_entity.type
_entity.pdbx_description
1 polymer ?
#
loop_
_entity_poly.entity_id
_entity_poly.type
_entity_poly.pdbx_seq_one_letter_code
_entity_poly.pdbx_strand_id
1 'polypeptide(L)'
;SACLFLGINNSTAAQPVVGVERTVFYRERAAGMYSAIPYALAQVAIEIPYVFIQTAIYLIIVYSTIAYEWSPDKFFWFFFFMYSTFLYFTFHGMMVMSLMRNYQLAAVVSFAFFGFWNFFSGFFIPRPKIPIWWRWYYYANSVAWTLNGLITSQLGDKGTVMDVPGKGQQIVRDYIKHRFGFHKDRLGEVAAVHILFVLVLALTFAFSIRYFNFQKR
;
A
#
# COMPACT_ATOMS: atom_id res chain seq x y z
N SER A 1 7.07 -10.49 0.31
CA SER A 1 8.17 -9.58 0.71
C SER A 1 8.51 -8.54 -0.35
N ALA A 2 8.54 -8.86 -1.65
CA ALA A 2 8.87 -7.89 -2.71
C ALA A 2 7.93 -6.65 -2.76
N CYS A 3 6.61 -6.84 -2.62
CA CYS A 3 5.64 -5.73 -2.67
C CYS A 3 5.86 -4.71 -1.55
N LEU A 4 6.17 -5.18 -0.33
CA LEU A 4 6.48 -4.33 0.81
C LEU A 4 7.77 -3.55 0.59
N PHE A 5 8.83 -4.22 0.14
CA PHE A 5 10.10 -3.58 -0.15
C PHE A 5 9.95 -2.47 -1.20
N LEU A 6 9.26 -2.75 -2.31
CA LEU A 6 9.05 -1.77 -3.37
C LEU A 6 8.12 -0.63 -2.94
N GLY A 7 7.07 -0.92 -2.17
CA GLY A 7 6.20 0.10 -1.58
C GLY A 7 6.96 1.06 -0.66
N ILE A 8 7.84 0.53 0.19
CA ILE A 8 8.71 1.33 1.08
C ILE A 8 9.63 2.25 0.27
N ASN A 9 10.25 1.72 -0.79
CA ASN A 9 11.11 2.52 -1.67
C ASN A 9 10.34 3.65 -2.35
N ASN A 10 9.13 3.37 -2.87
CA ASN A 10 8.28 4.38 -3.48
C ASN A 10 7.89 5.49 -2.49
N SER A 11 7.47 5.09 -1.29
CA SER A 11 7.17 6.05 -0.21
C SER A 11 8.37 6.94 0.12
N THR A 12 9.55 6.33 0.30
CA THR A 12 10.79 7.03 0.66
C THR A 12 11.27 7.97 -0.44
N ALA A 13 11.06 7.61 -1.72
CA ALA A 13 11.38 8.46 -2.87
C ALA A 13 10.46 9.69 -2.98
N ALA A 14 9.18 9.56 -2.64
CA ALA A 14 8.22 10.69 -2.65
C ALA A 14 8.50 11.70 -1.52
N GLN A 15 9.05 11.26 -0.40
CA GLN A 15 9.26 12.11 0.77
C GLN A 15 10.12 13.38 0.52
N PRO A 16 11.34 13.28 -0.06
CA PRO A 16 12.17 14.46 -0.31
C PRO A 16 11.57 15.39 -1.36
N VAL A 17 10.86 14.86 -2.36
CA VAL A 17 10.19 15.67 -3.40
C VAL A 17 9.16 16.60 -2.77
N VAL A 18 8.24 16.04 -1.97
CA VAL A 18 7.23 16.84 -1.24
C VAL A 18 7.89 17.80 -0.25
N GLY A 19 9.00 17.40 0.36
CA GLY A 19 9.77 18.27 1.27
C GLY A 19 10.31 19.53 0.59
N VAL A 20 10.84 19.42 -0.62
CA VAL A 20 11.34 20.54 -1.42
C VAL A 20 10.19 21.41 -1.91
N GLU A 21 9.16 20.81 -2.50
CA GLU A 21 8.01 21.55 -3.05
C GLU A 21 7.25 22.34 -1.97
N ARG A 22 7.17 21.83 -0.74
CA ARG A 22 6.55 22.54 0.38
C ARG A 22 7.18 23.91 0.64
N THR A 23 8.50 24.05 0.45
CA THR A 23 9.18 25.34 0.65
C THR A 23 8.77 26.38 -0.39
N VAL A 24 8.58 25.93 -1.64
CA VAL A 24 8.06 26.76 -2.73
C VAL A 24 6.61 27.12 -2.46
N PHE A 25 5.78 26.13 -2.12
CA PHE A 25 4.38 26.31 -1.76
C PHE A 25 4.16 27.40 -0.71
N TYR A 26 4.96 27.41 0.37
CA TYR A 26 4.84 28.43 1.41
C TYR A 26 5.14 29.85 0.92
N ARG A 27 6.06 30.02 -0.05
CA ARG A 27 6.34 31.32 -0.67
C ARG A 27 5.19 31.77 -1.57
N GLU A 28 4.67 30.85 -2.38
CA GLU A 28 3.59 31.14 -3.34
C GLU A 28 2.24 31.40 -2.64
N ARG A 29 1.99 30.69 -1.53
CA ARG A 29 0.84 30.95 -0.66
C ARG A 29 0.95 32.32 0.04
N ALA A 30 2.14 32.71 0.48
CA ALA A 30 2.37 34.04 1.06
C ALA A 30 2.17 35.17 0.03
N ALA A 31 2.45 34.90 -1.24
CA ALA A 31 2.17 35.81 -2.36
C ALA A 31 0.70 35.79 -2.83
N GLY A 32 -0.16 34.97 -2.22
CA GLY A 32 -1.58 34.89 -2.55
C GLY A 32 -1.91 34.19 -3.87
N MET A 33 -0.98 33.41 -4.44
CA MET A 33 -1.17 32.82 -5.78
C MET A 33 -2.16 31.64 -5.83
N TYR A 34 -2.19 30.78 -4.80
CA TYR A 34 -3.16 29.67 -4.72
C TYR A 34 -3.34 29.13 -3.29
N SER A 35 -4.44 28.39 -3.07
CA SER A 35 -4.81 27.77 -1.78
C SER A 35 -4.19 26.38 -1.58
N ALA A 36 -4.15 25.91 -0.33
CA ALA A 36 -3.56 24.64 0.08
C ALA A 36 -4.26 23.40 -0.51
N ILE A 37 -5.59 23.44 -0.68
CA ILE A 37 -6.35 22.28 -1.16
C ILE A 37 -6.12 22.02 -2.66
N PRO A 38 -6.24 23.02 -3.57
CA PRO A 38 -5.90 22.83 -4.98
C PRO A 38 -4.47 22.29 -5.20
N TYR A 39 -3.50 22.74 -4.39
CA TYR A 39 -2.13 22.24 -4.42
C TYR A 39 -2.04 20.75 -4.05
N ALA A 40 -2.65 20.35 -2.94
CA ALA A 40 -2.62 18.95 -2.50
C ALA A 40 -3.34 18.03 -3.51
N LEU A 41 -4.45 18.48 -4.10
CA LEU A 41 -5.16 17.73 -5.13
C LEU A 41 -4.33 17.60 -6.41
N ALA A 42 -3.61 18.66 -6.82
CA ALA A 42 -2.71 18.60 -7.97
C ALA A 42 -1.55 17.61 -7.76
N GLN A 43 -0.95 17.59 -6.55
CA GLN A 43 0.07 16.60 -6.20
C GLN A 43 -0.46 15.17 -6.20
N VAL A 44 -1.65 14.94 -5.64
CA VAL A 44 -2.27 13.61 -5.69
C VAL A 44 -2.56 13.20 -7.15
N ALA A 45 -3.03 14.14 -7.97
CA ALA A 45 -3.39 13.87 -9.36
C ALA A 45 -2.18 13.53 -10.24
N ILE A 46 -1.00 14.13 -10.01
CA ILE A 46 0.21 13.84 -10.79
C ILE A 46 0.85 12.49 -10.42
N GLU A 47 0.69 12.05 -9.17
CA GLU A 47 1.20 10.76 -8.70
C GLU A 47 0.41 9.56 -9.28
N ILE A 48 -0.89 9.72 -9.53
CA ILE A 48 -1.76 8.68 -10.10
C ILE A 48 -1.21 8.09 -11.42
N PRO A 49 -0.90 8.89 -12.47
CA PRO A 49 -0.36 8.39 -13.72
C PRO A 49 1.10 7.92 -13.59
N TYR A 50 1.91 8.55 -12.73
CA TYR A 50 3.29 8.13 -12.50
C TYR A 50 3.35 6.72 -11.91
N VAL A 51 2.58 6.48 -10.85
CA VAL A 51 2.46 5.17 -10.21
C VAL A 51 1.84 4.13 -11.16
N PHE A 52 0.96 4.55 -12.08
CA PHE A 52 0.35 3.65 -13.06
C PHE A 52 1.41 3.08 -14.01
N ILE A 53 2.24 3.97 -14.60
CA ILE A 53 3.33 3.57 -15.50
C ILE A 53 4.34 2.69 -14.75
N GLN A 54 4.74 3.10 -13.55
CA GLN A 54 5.65 2.31 -12.70
C GLN A 54 5.10 0.91 -12.41
N THR A 55 3.80 0.81 -12.10
CA THR A 55 3.15 -0.49 -11.83
C THR A 55 3.09 -1.33 -13.10
N ALA A 56 2.80 -0.75 -14.25
CA ALA A 56 2.73 -1.48 -15.52
C ALA A 56 4.09 -2.10 -15.89
N ILE A 57 5.17 -1.32 -15.75
CA ILE A 57 6.53 -1.82 -15.97
C ILE A 57 6.86 -2.95 -14.99
N TYR A 58 6.56 -2.74 -13.71
CA TYR A 58 6.79 -3.75 -12.67
C TYR A 58 6.04 -5.06 -12.94
N LEU A 59 4.77 -4.94 -13.34
CA LEU A 59 3.91 -6.06 -13.68
C LEU A 59 4.51 -6.91 -14.78
N ILE A 60 4.89 -6.30 -15.91
CA ILE A 60 5.43 -7.02 -17.07
C ILE A 60 6.66 -7.83 -16.69
N ILE A 61 7.57 -7.25 -15.91
CA ILE A 61 8.82 -7.91 -15.50
C ILE A 61 8.52 -9.08 -14.54
N VAL A 62 7.80 -8.79 -13.46
CA VAL A 62 7.61 -9.76 -12.37
C VAL A 62 6.65 -10.88 -12.75
N TYR A 63 5.56 -10.56 -13.46
CA TYR A 63 4.61 -11.58 -13.91
C TYR A 63 5.27 -12.58 -14.85
N SER A 64 6.16 -12.10 -15.72
CA SER A 64 6.94 -12.95 -16.64
C SER A 64 7.98 -13.79 -15.91
N THR A 65 8.65 -13.24 -14.89
CA THR A 65 9.73 -13.95 -14.18
C THR A 65 9.20 -15.01 -13.22
N ILE A 66 8.05 -14.79 -12.58
CA ILE A 66 7.44 -15.76 -11.67
C ILE A 66 6.72 -16.89 -12.44
N ALA A 67 6.55 -16.75 -13.76
CA ALA A 67 5.81 -17.67 -14.61
C ALA A 67 4.39 -17.93 -14.08
N TYR A 68 3.68 -16.84 -13.74
CA TYR A 68 2.26 -16.93 -13.40
C TYR A 68 1.42 -17.34 -14.63
N GLU A 69 0.23 -17.88 -14.36
CA GLU A 69 -0.69 -18.30 -15.41
C GLU A 69 -1.19 -17.08 -16.18
N TRP A 70 -1.00 -17.04 -17.49
CA TRP A 70 -1.37 -15.90 -18.36
C TRP A 70 -2.88 -15.82 -18.64
N SER A 71 -3.68 -15.71 -17.57
CA SER A 71 -5.11 -15.44 -17.65
C SER A 71 -5.38 -13.93 -17.49
N PRO A 72 -6.19 -13.30 -18.37
CA PRO A 72 -6.51 -11.88 -18.28
C PRO A 72 -7.10 -11.48 -16.92
N ASP A 73 -7.98 -12.31 -16.35
CA ASP A 73 -8.62 -12.05 -15.05
C ASP A 73 -7.56 -11.93 -13.93
N LYS A 74 -6.69 -12.94 -13.80
CA LYS A 74 -5.62 -12.96 -12.80
C LYS A 74 -4.61 -11.84 -13.00
N PHE A 75 -4.33 -11.48 -14.25
CA PHE A 75 -3.44 -10.39 -14.60
C PHE A 75 -4.00 -9.03 -14.15
N PHE A 76 -5.26 -8.72 -14.47
CA PHE A 76 -5.87 -7.46 -14.07
C PHE A 76 -6.06 -7.34 -12.56
N TRP A 77 -6.41 -8.43 -11.85
CA TRP A 77 -6.44 -8.43 -10.39
C TRP A 77 -5.07 -8.15 -9.78
N PHE A 78 -4.02 -8.79 -10.30
CA PHE A 78 -2.66 -8.54 -9.83
C PHE A 78 -2.25 -7.09 -10.06
N PHE A 79 -2.53 -6.55 -11.25
CA PHE A 79 -2.28 -5.14 -11.55
C PHE A 79 -3.01 -4.22 -10.59
N PHE A 80 -4.31 -4.43 -10.37
CA PHE A 80 -5.12 -3.61 -9.48
C PHE A 80 -4.59 -3.61 -8.04
N PHE A 81 -4.27 -4.77 -7.47
CA PHE A 81 -3.75 -4.84 -6.12
C PHE A 81 -2.37 -4.20 -6.01
N MET A 82 -1.50 -4.40 -7.01
CA MET A 82 -0.16 -3.80 -6.99
C MET A 82 -0.21 -2.28 -7.18
N TYR A 83 -1.06 -1.80 -8.09
CA TYR A 83 -1.27 -0.39 -8.35
C TYR A 83 -1.80 0.32 -7.11
N SER A 84 -2.86 -0.23 -6.50
CA SER A 84 -3.42 0.27 -5.24
C SER A 84 -2.37 0.27 -4.13
N THR A 85 -1.50 -0.74 -4.12
CA THR A 85 -0.41 -0.85 -3.16
C THR A 85 0.57 0.30 -3.27
N PHE A 86 1.10 0.53 -4.47
CA PHE A 86 2.03 1.62 -4.68
C PHE A 86 1.38 2.98 -4.41
N LEU A 87 0.12 3.19 -4.81
CA LEU A 87 -0.60 4.43 -4.51
C LEU A 87 -0.69 4.70 -3.01
N TYR A 88 -1.15 3.74 -2.20
CA TYR A 88 -1.30 3.99 -0.77
C TYR A 88 0.06 4.20 -0.09
N PHE A 89 1.13 3.53 -0.56
CA PHE A 89 2.48 3.74 -0.02
C PHE A 89 3.02 5.13 -0.35
N THR A 90 2.82 5.60 -1.58
CA THR A 90 3.18 6.97 -2.00
C THR A 90 2.40 7.98 -1.17
N PHE A 91 1.08 7.82 -1.05
CA PHE A 91 0.22 8.75 -0.30
C PHE A 91 0.53 8.76 1.19
N HIS A 92 0.87 7.60 1.77
CA HIS A 92 1.38 7.52 3.13
C HIS A 92 2.69 8.31 3.30
N GLY A 93 3.64 8.18 2.36
CA GLY A 93 4.91 8.92 2.40
C GLY A 93 4.69 10.43 2.37
N MET A 94 3.82 10.88 1.46
CA MET A 94 3.43 12.29 1.35
C MET A 94 2.70 12.80 2.61
N MET A 95 1.79 11.99 3.16
CA MET A 95 1.08 12.30 4.42
C MET A 95 2.06 12.45 5.60
N VAL A 96 3.02 11.53 5.76
CA VAL A 96 4.00 11.64 6.85
C VAL A 96 4.89 12.86 6.66
N MET A 97 5.29 13.18 5.43
CA MET A 97 6.03 14.43 5.16
C MET A 97 5.24 15.70 5.46
N SER A 98 3.94 15.71 5.19
CA SER A 98 3.09 16.87 5.47
C SER A 98 2.81 17.05 6.97
N LEU A 99 2.94 15.99 7.77
CA LEU A 99 2.84 16.03 9.22
C LEU A 99 4.16 16.36 9.93
N MET A 100 5.30 16.17 9.28
CA MET A 100 6.62 16.29 9.88
C MET A 100 7.37 17.53 9.42
N ARG A 101 8.18 18.09 10.31
CA ARG A 101 8.92 19.33 10.01
C ARG A 101 10.12 19.10 9.09
N ASN A 102 10.82 17.98 9.21
CA ASN A 102 11.98 17.63 8.38
C ASN A 102 11.84 16.22 7.78
N TYR A 103 12.59 15.99 6.71
CA TYR A 103 12.64 14.71 6.01
C TYR A 103 13.16 13.58 6.90
N GLN A 104 14.17 13.85 7.73
CA GLN A 104 14.79 12.85 8.59
C GLN A 104 13.79 12.28 9.61
N LEU A 105 12.99 13.12 10.26
CA LEU A 105 11.95 12.67 11.18
C LEU A 105 10.85 11.91 10.45
N ALA A 106 10.44 12.40 9.27
CA ALA A 106 9.44 11.73 8.45
C ALA A 106 9.90 10.33 8.00
N ALA A 107 11.17 10.16 7.64
CA ALA A 107 11.74 8.88 7.28
C ALA A 107 11.69 7.91 8.49
N VAL A 108 12.19 8.35 9.66
CA VAL A 108 12.19 7.53 10.89
C VAL A 108 10.78 7.10 11.29
N VAL A 109 9.80 8.02 11.25
CA VAL A 109 8.40 7.72 11.56
C VAL A 109 7.83 6.73 10.54
N SER A 110 8.02 6.96 9.24
CA SER A 110 7.57 6.03 8.20
C SER A 110 8.16 4.62 8.37
N PHE A 111 9.45 4.51 8.69
CA PHE A 111 10.09 3.22 8.93
C PHE A 111 9.47 2.46 10.11
N ALA A 112 9.12 3.16 11.20
CA ALA A 112 8.42 2.54 12.31
C ALA A 112 7.05 1.98 11.87
N PHE A 113 6.26 2.76 11.13
CA PHE A 113 4.97 2.31 10.58
C PHE A 113 5.13 1.11 9.65
N PHE A 114 6.13 1.10 8.78
CA PHE A 114 6.42 -0.03 7.89
C PHE A 114 6.76 -1.30 8.66
N GLY A 115 7.51 -1.19 9.76
CA GLY A 115 7.77 -2.30 10.67
C GLY A 115 6.47 -2.90 11.22
N PHE A 116 5.60 -2.05 11.79
CA PHE A 116 4.30 -2.51 12.29
C PHE A 116 3.42 -3.12 11.20
N TRP A 117 3.33 -2.52 10.02
CA TRP A 117 2.59 -3.10 8.91
C TRP A 117 3.14 -4.46 8.48
N ASN A 118 4.46 -4.64 8.48
CA ASN A 118 5.11 -5.89 8.12
C ASN A 118 4.79 -7.02 9.12
N PHE A 119 4.93 -6.77 10.42
CA PHE A 119 4.65 -7.78 11.46
C PHE A 119 3.19 -8.24 11.46
N PHE A 120 2.24 -7.29 11.36
CA PHE A 120 0.81 -7.58 11.41
C PHE A 120 0.17 -7.79 10.03
N SER A 121 0.98 -7.94 8.97
CA SER A 121 0.50 -8.20 7.60
C SER A 121 -0.18 -9.56 7.42
N GLY A 122 -0.06 -10.47 8.39
CA GLY A 122 -0.57 -11.84 8.28
C GLY A 122 0.44 -12.83 7.69
N PHE A 123 1.56 -12.37 7.14
CA PHE A 123 2.61 -13.24 6.58
C PHE A 123 3.45 -13.91 7.67
N PHE A 124 4.01 -13.13 8.60
CA PHE A 124 4.82 -13.64 9.72
C PHE A 124 3.95 -14.27 10.81
N ILE A 125 2.87 -13.57 11.19
CA ILE A 125 1.90 -14.05 12.18
C ILE A 125 0.56 -14.24 11.48
N PRO A 126 0.12 -15.48 11.24
CA PRO A 126 -1.19 -15.74 10.64
C PRO A 126 -2.31 -15.13 11.47
N ARG A 127 -3.30 -14.54 10.81
CA ARG A 127 -4.47 -13.88 11.43
C ARG A 127 -5.10 -14.67 12.60
N PRO A 128 -5.30 -16.01 12.54
CA PRO A 128 -5.90 -16.75 13.65
C PRO A 128 -5.06 -16.77 14.93
N LYS A 129 -3.74 -16.62 14.81
CA LYS A 129 -2.80 -16.61 15.94
C LYS A 129 -2.60 -15.22 16.56
N ILE A 130 -3.15 -14.16 15.96
CA ILE A 130 -3.09 -12.81 16.51
C ILE A 130 -4.08 -12.73 17.69
N PRO A 131 -3.63 -12.25 18.87
CA PRO A 131 -4.50 -12.03 20.03
C PRO A 131 -5.73 -11.20 19.65
N ILE A 132 -6.88 -11.51 20.26
CA ILE A 132 -8.17 -10.90 19.89
C ILE A 132 -8.12 -9.37 20.00
N TRP A 133 -7.44 -8.84 21.02
CA TRP A 133 -7.27 -7.40 21.23
C TRP A 133 -6.37 -6.69 20.20
N TRP A 134 -5.52 -7.41 19.45
CA TRP A 134 -4.70 -6.85 18.35
C TRP A 134 -5.33 -7.08 16.96
N ARG A 135 -6.45 -7.80 16.89
CA ARG A 135 -7.05 -8.21 15.62
C ARG A 135 -7.62 -7.03 14.83
N TRP A 136 -8.00 -5.92 15.48
CA TRP A 136 -8.42 -4.70 14.80
C TRP A 136 -7.31 -4.12 13.91
N TYR A 137 -6.06 -4.19 14.38
CA TYR A 137 -4.92 -3.63 13.64
C TYR A 137 -4.66 -4.41 12.35
N TYR A 138 -4.89 -5.71 12.35
CA TYR A 138 -4.85 -6.53 11.13
C TYR A 138 -5.83 -5.99 10.06
N TYR A 139 -7.04 -5.58 10.46
CA TYR A 139 -8.02 -5.01 9.54
C TYR A 139 -7.72 -3.55 9.16
N ALA A 140 -7.05 -2.80 10.04
CA ALA A 140 -6.59 -1.44 9.73
C ALA A 140 -5.32 -1.41 8.85
N ASN A 141 -4.62 -2.53 8.73
CA ASN A 141 -3.38 -2.63 7.97
C ASN A 141 -3.64 -2.90 6.48
N SER A 142 -3.35 -1.92 5.62
CA SER A 142 -3.51 -2.04 4.16
C SER A 142 -2.70 -3.20 3.56
N VAL A 143 -1.51 -3.47 4.10
CA VAL A 143 -0.63 -4.56 3.62
C VAL A 143 -1.26 -5.93 3.83
N ALA A 144 -2.00 -6.12 4.92
CA ALA A 144 -2.68 -7.39 5.19
C ALA A 144 -3.75 -7.69 4.12
N TRP A 145 -4.46 -6.64 3.68
CA TRP A 145 -5.42 -6.74 2.58
C TRP A 145 -4.74 -6.97 1.25
N THR A 146 -3.60 -6.35 0.99
CA THR A 146 -2.81 -6.58 -0.23
C THR A 146 -2.36 -8.03 -0.34
N LEU A 147 -1.82 -8.60 0.73
CA LEU A 147 -1.44 -10.00 0.75
C LEU A 147 -2.63 -10.93 0.54
N ASN A 148 -3.76 -10.64 1.17
CA ASN A 148 -5.00 -11.36 0.96
C ASN A 148 -5.44 -11.30 -0.52
N GLY A 149 -5.47 -10.11 -1.13
CA GLY A 149 -5.85 -9.93 -2.53
C GLY A 149 -4.92 -10.63 -3.52
N LEU A 150 -3.60 -10.49 -3.33
CA LEU A 150 -2.61 -11.12 -4.21
C LEU A 150 -2.60 -12.64 -4.09
N ILE A 151 -2.59 -13.18 -2.87
CA ILE A 151 -2.59 -14.63 -2.65
C ILE A 151 -3.89 -15.25 -3.15
N THR A 152 -5.03 -14.62 -2.89
CA THR A 152 -6.34 -15.15 -3.27
C THR A 152 -6.57 -15.08 -4.77
N SER A 153 -6.17 -13.99 -5.44
CA SER A 153 -6.31 -13.85 -6.89
C SER A 153 -5.44 -14.85 -7.68
N GLN A 154 -4.22 -15.14 -7.21
CA GLN A 154 -3.30 -16.01 -7.95
C GLN A 154 -3.42 -17.49 -7.58
N LEU A 155 -3.65 -17.79 -6.29
CA LEU A 155 -3.59 -19.15 -5.74
C LEU A 155 -4.94 -19.66 -5.24
N GLY A 156 -5.97 -18.81 -5.14
CA GLY A 156 -7.29 -19.19 -4.62
C GLY A 156 -8.02 -20.26 -5.43
N ASP A 157 -7.63 -20.46 -6.70
CA ASP A 157 -8.21 -21.47 -7.59
C ASP A 157 -7.33 -22.69 -7.81
N LYS A 158 -6.08 -22.66 -7.32
CA LYS A 158 -5.15 -23.74 -7.61
C LYS A 158 -5.51 -24.98 -6.78
N GLY A 159 -5.96 -26.01 -7.48
CA GLY A 159 -6.16 -27.36 -6.94
C GLY A 159 -4.88 -28.18 -6.80
N THR A 160 -3.71 -27.59 -7.04
CA THR A 160 -2.42 -28.27 -6.94
C THR A 160 -2.21 -28.79 -5.52
N VAL A 161 -1.75 -30.02 -5.40
CA VAL A 161 -1.40 -30.63 -4.12
C VAL A 161 0.00 -30.17 -3.75
N MET A 162 0.17 -29.62 -2.56
CA MET A 162 1.46 -29.25 -1.97
C MET A 162 1.76 -30.16 -0.79
N ASP A 163 2.99 -30.66 -0.72
CA ASP A 163 3.47 -31.34 0.47
C ASP A 163 3.86 -30.30 1.53
N VAL A 164 3.13 -30.29 2.64
CA VAL A 164 3.38 -29.35 3.74
C VAL A 164 4.23 -30.07 4.79
N PRO A 165 5.46 -29.58 5.07
CA PRO A 165 6.33 -30.18 6.09
C PRO A 165 5.61 -30.36 7.42
N GLY A 166 5.48 -31.62 7.87
CA GLY A 166 4.81 -31.99 9.13
C GLY A 166 3.28 -32.08 9.09
N LYS A 167 2.62 -31.86 7.94
CA LYS A 167 1.16 -32.01 7.78
C LYS A 167 0.72 -32.84 6.57
N GLY A 168 1.66 -33.28 5.74
CA GLY A 168 1.41 -34.09 4.55
C GLY A 168 0.85 -33.29 3.38
N GLN A 169 0.34 -34.01 2.37
CA GLN A 169 -0.21 -33.44 1.16
C GLN A 169 -1.52 -32.68 1.42
N GLN A 170 -1.56 -31.39 1.06
CA GLN A 170 -2.76 -30.55 1.15
C GLN A 170 -2.97 -29.77 -0.15
N ILE A 171 -4.23 -29.52 -0.49
CA ILE A 171 -4.58 -28.69 -1.63
C ILE A 171 -4.28 -27.21 -1.28
N VAL A 172 -3.64 -26.49 -2.20
CA VAL A 172 -3.26 -25.07 -2.01
C VAL A 172 -4.43 -24.21 -1.57
N ARG A 173 -5.58 -24.36 -2.22
CA ARG A 173 -6.80 -23.63 -1.88
C ARG A 173 -7.24 -23.86 -0.43
N ASP A 174 -7.19 -25.11 0.03
CA ASP A 174 -7.63 -25.48 1.38
C ASP A 174 -6.61 -25.02 2.42
N TYR A 175 -5.32 -25.09 2.09
CA TYR A 175 -4.26 -24.51 2.92
C TYR A 175 -4.46 -23.00 3.10
N ILE A 176 -4.73 -22.25 2.03
CA ILE A 176 -4.97 -20.80 2.08
C ILE A 176 -6.22 -20.47 2.92
N LYS A 177 -7.30 -21.22 2.74
CA LYS A 177 -8.55 -21.04 3.51
C LYS A 177 -8.34 -21.34 5.00
N HIS A 178 -7.74 -22.48 5.35
CA HIS A 178 -7.61 -22.90 6.75
C HIS A 178 -6.49 -22.17 7.50
N ARG A 179 -5.38 -21.83 6.82
CA ARG A 179 -4.24 -21.16 7.47
C ARG A 179 -4.39 -19.65 7.55
N PHE A 180 -4.88 -19.02 6.48
CA PHE A 180 -4.94 -17.57 6.36
C PHE A 180 -6.38 -17.02 6.44
N GLY A 181 -7.39 -17.85 6.19
CA GLY A 181 -8.80 -17.43 6.23
C GLY A 181 -9.22 -16.62 5.00
N PHE A 182 -8.51 -16.79 3.89
CA PHE A 182 -8.76 -16.01 2.68
C PHE A 182 -9.82 -16.69 1.80
N HIS A 183 -10.78 -15.89 1.33
CA HIS A 183 -11.92 -16.35 0.57
C HIS A 183 -11.95 -15.64 -0.78
N LYS A 184 -11.91 -16.41 -1.88
CA LYS A 184 -11.96 -15.86 -3.24
C LYS A 184 -13.25 -15.09 -3.52
N ASP A 185 -14.35 -15.55 -2.93
CA ASP A 185 -15.67 -14.97 -3.11
C ASP A 185 -15.77 -13.52 -2.58
N ARG A 186 -14.80 -13.08 -1.77
CA ARG A 186 -14.72 -11.74 -1.17
C ARG A 186 -13.68 -10.83 -1.82
N LEU A 187 -13.13 -11.19 -2.99
CA LEU A 187 -12.13 -10.37 -3.69
C LEU A 187 -12.63 -8.94 -3.97
N GLY A 188 -13.91 -8.78 -4.31
CA GLY A 188 -14.54 -7.46 -4.52
C GLY A 188 -14.55 -6.59 -3.26
N GLU A 189 -14.81 -7.18 -2.08
CA GLU A 189 -14.75 -6.47 -0.80
C GLU A 189 -13.31 -6.02 -0.50
N VAL A 190 -12.33 -6.89 -0.74
CA VAL A 190 -10.91 -6.56 -0.57
C VAL A 190 -10.52 -5.41 -1.50
N ALA A 191 -11.04 -5.37 -2.72
CA ALA A 191 -10.80 -4.28 -3.66
C ALA A 191 -11.38 -2.94 -3.19
N ALA A 192 -12.63 -2.95 -2.70
CA ALA A 192 -13.27 -1.75 -2.16
C ALA A 192 -12.50 -1.18 -0.96
N VAL A 193 -11.99 -2.05 -0.09
CA VAL A 193 -11.14 -1.65 1.06
C VAL A 193 -9.85 -0.97 0.60
N HIS A 194 -9.21 -1.42 -0.49
CA HIS A 194 -8.01 -0.76 -1.01
C HIS A 194 -8.31 0.65 -1.52
N ILE A 195 -9.40 0.82 -2.27
CA ILE A 195 -9.82 2.13 -2.77
C ILE A 195 -10.10 3.06 -1.59
N LEU A 196 -10.77 2.57 -0.54
CA LEU A 196 -11.00 3.33 0.68
C LEU A 196 -9.69 3.79 1.34
N PHE A 197 -8.69 2.91 1.46
CA PHE A 197 -7.38 3.29 2.02
C PHE A 197 -6.70 4.39 1.20
N VAL A 198 -6.71 4.26 -0.13
CA VAL A 198 -6.13 5.27 -1.03
C VAL A 198 -6.82 6.62 -0.84
N LEU A 199 -8.15 6.65 -0.81
CA LEU A 199 -8.94 7.87 -0.61
C LEU A 199 -8.68 8.48 0.77
N VAL A 200 -8.69 7.68 1.84
CA VAL A 200 -8.45 8.16 3.21
C VAL A 200 -7.06 8.78 3.33
N LEU A 201 -6.02 8.16 2.76
CA LEU A 201 -4.66 8.71 2.81
C LEU A 201 -4.51 9.98 1.97
N ALA A 202 -5.12 10.03 0.78
CA ALA A 202 -5.13 11.23 -0.06
C ALA A 202 -5.84 12.41 0.63
N LEU A 203 -7.00 12.16 1.25
CA LEU A 203 -7.73 13.17 2.01
C LEU A 203 -6.92 13.63 3.23
N THR A 204 -6.35 12.69 3.98
CA THR A 204 -5.53 13.01 5.17
C THR A 204 -4.34 13.88 4.77
N PHE A 205 -3.66 13.56 3.66
CA PHE A 205 -2.61 14.40 3.11
C PHE A 205 -3.08 15.81 2.79
N ALA A 206 -4.21 15.97 2.09
CA ALA A 206 -4.78 17.27 1.75
C ALA A 206 -5.18 18.09 3.00
N PHE A 207 -5.75 17.44 4.02
CA PHE A 207 -6.04 18.09 5.29
C PHE A 207 -4.77 18.50 6.04
N SER A 208 -3.75 17.64 6.06
CA SER A 208 -2.47 17.94 6.73
C SER A 208 -1.78 19.16 6.14
N ILE A 209 -1.72 19.31 4.81
CA ILE A 209 -1.14 20.50 4.16
C ILE A 209 -1.93 21.78 4.51
N ARG A 210 -3.25 21.67 4.69
CA ARG A 210 -4.08 22.83 5.06
C ARG A 210 -3.81 23.31 6.48
N TYR A 211 -3.74 22.38 7.45
CA TYR A 211 -3.67 22.69 8.87
C TYR A 211 -2.24 22.91 9.39
N PHE A 212 -1.25 22.18 8.87
CA PHE A 212 0.12 22.26 9.36
C PHE A 212 0.94 23.29 8.57
N ASN A 213 1.32 24.38 9.24
CA ASN A 213 2.29 25.34 8.72
C ASN A 213 3.59 25.24 9.55
N PHE A 214 4.67 24.81 8.89
CA PHE A 214 5.98 24.68 9.51
C PHE A 214 6.94 25.83 9.19
N GLN A 215 6.46 26.94 8.61
CA GLN A 215 7.22 28.20 8.60
C GLN A 215 7.45 28.64 10.05
N LYS A 216 8.66 28.39 10.57
CA LYS A 216 9.12 29.13 11.74
C LYS A 216 9.47 30.54 11.28
N ARG A 217 8.88 31.53 11.96
CA ARG A 217 9.48 32.84 12.18
C ARG A 217 10.80 32.66 12.92
#